data_AF-R9GY09-F1
#
_entry.id   AF-R9GY09-F1
#
_cell.length_a   1.000
_cell.length_b   1.000
_cell.length_c   1.000
_cell.angle_alpha   90.00
_cell.angle_beta   90.00
_cell.angle_gamma   90.00
#
_symmetry.space_group_name_H-M   'P 1'
#
loop_
_entity.id
_entity.type
_entity.pdbx_description
1 polymer ?
#
loop_
_entity_poly.entity_id
_entity_poly.type
_entity_poly.pdbx_seq_one_letter_code
_entity_poly.pdbx_strand_id
1 'polypeptide(L)'
;MKKAFLFLFIALSFSSCKKDNDSDQGTKEEIKLNISYGTDNSQKMDVYLPANRTTTTPLVLILHGGAWIDGDKADMKIIQDSLLKHGVAIVSMNYRFASATNHYEGMMEDVGKAFAYVKQNADDWIVRSSSNVVLGVSAGAHIGLFNAYANKQNNEVSAVISLCGPTKTQLSSWLVRP
;
A
#
# COMPACT_ATOMS: atom_id res chain seq x y z
N MET A 1 37.26 -78.00 -17.78
CA MET A 1 37.09 -76.84 -18.68
C MET A 1 35.63 -76.39 -18.69
N LYS A 2 35.25 -75.40 -17.88
CA LYS A 2 34.00 -74.63 -18.03
C LYS A 2 34.27 -73.21 -17.49
N LYS A 3 34.36 -72.21 -18.37
CA LYS A 3 34.45 -70.80 -18.00
C LYS A 3 33.04 -70.22 -18.09
N ALA A 4 32.51 -69.72 -16.96
CA ALA A 4 31.25 -68.99 -16.93
C ALA A 4 31.52 -67.52 -17.28
N PHE A 5 30.87 -67.01 -18.31
CA PHE A 5 30.87 -65.59 -18.68
C PHE A 5 29.63 -64.95 -18.05
N LEU A 6 29.83 -64.04 -17.10
CA LEU A 6 28.77 -63.25 -16.48
C LEU A 6 28.66 -61.92 -17.25
N PHE A 7 27.59 -61.76 -18.04
CA PHE A 7 27.28 -60.51 -18.71
C PHE A 7 26.58 -59.55 -17.73
N LEU A 8 27.26 -58.45 -17.40
CA LEU A 8 26.73 -57.36 -16.59
C LEU A 8 26.00 -56.36 -17.50
N PHE A 9 24.67 -56.40 -17.53
CA PHE A 9 23.85 -55.42 -18.23
C PHE A 9 23.73 -54.15 -17.37
N ILE A 10 24.45 -53.09 -17.75
CA ILE A 10 24.29 -51.75 -17.16
C ILE A 10 23.16 -51.05 -17.89
N ALA A 11 21.99 -50.95 -17.24
CA ALA A 11 20.88 -50.15 -17.73
C ALA A 11 21.20 -48.65 -17.52
N LEU A 12 21.54 -47.97 -18.61
CA LEU A 12 21.64 -46.51 -18.66
C LEU A 12 20.23 -45.92 -18.67
N SER A 13 19.76 -45.51 -17.49
CA SER A 13 18.53 -44.73 -17.35
C SER A 13 18.76 -43.32 -17.90
N PHE A 14 18.30 -43.05 -19.11
CA PHE A 14 18.21 -41.69 -19.63
C PHE A 14 17.11 -40.94 -18.88
N SER A 15 17.50 -40.21 -17.84
CA SER A 15 16.61 -39.25 -17.18
C SER A 15 16.42 -38.07 -18.13
N SER A 16 15.30 -38.08 -18.86
CA SER A 16 14.85 -36.97 -19.69
C SER A 16 14.45 -35.81 -18.78
N CYS A 17 15.34 -34.85 -18.56
CA CYS A 17 14.98 -33.56 -17.98
C CYS A 17 13.93 -32.90 -18.87
N LYS A 18 12.66 -32.90 -18.43
CA LYS A 18 11.68 -31.96 -18.96
C LYS A 18 12.20 -30.56 -18.64
N LYS A 19 12.45 -29.77 -19.69
CA LYS A 19 12.63 -28.34 -19.56
C LYS A 19 11.27 -27.78 -19.19
N ASP A 20 11.05 -27.54 -17.89
CA ASP A 20 9.90 -26.78 -17.44
C ASP A 20 10.04 -25.39 -18.06
N ASN A 21 9.20 -25.10 -19.04
CA ASN A 21 8.97 -23.74 -19.52
C ASN A 21 8.16 -23.02 -18.43
N ASP A 22 8.78 -22.80 -17.28
CA ASP A 22 8.32 -21.80 -16.34
C ASP A 22 8.66 -20.46 -16.98
N SER A 23 7.76 -20.00 -17.86
CA SER A 23 7.77 -18.61 -18.24
C SER A 23 7.63 -17.84 -16.94
N ASP A 24 8.71 -17.16 -16.55
CA ASP A 24 8.76 -16.10 -15.55
C ASP A 24 7.72 -15.03 -15.91
N GLN A 25 6.45 -15.36 -15.69
CA GLN A 25 5.35 -14.44 -15.79
C GLN A 25 5.31 -13.77 -14.44
N GLY A 26 5.97 -12.60 -14.36
CA GLY A 26 5.91 -11.75 -13.20
C GLY A 26 4.47 -11.55 -12.73
N THR A 27 4.34 -11.13 -11.48
CA THR A 27 3.04 -10.89 -10.82
C THR A 27 2.08 -10.11 -11.73
N LYS A 28 0.81 -10.52 -11.78
CA LYS A 28 -0.20 -9.80 -12.57
C LYS A 28 -0.66 -8.55 -11.85
N GLU A 29 -1.10 -7.55 -12.60
CA GLU A 29 -1.80 -6.39 -12.01
C GLU A 29 -3.03 -6.88 -11.22
N GLU A 30 -3.27 -6.28 -10.07
CA GLU A 30 -4.36 -6.64 -9.18
C GLU A 30 -4.98 -5.40 -8.55
N ILE A 31 -6.32 -5.35 -8.53
CA ILE A 31 -7.09 -4.26 -7.95
C ILE A 31 -8.02 -4.86 -6.90
N LYS A 32 -7.97 -4.33 -5.68
CA LYS A 32 -8.83 -4.71 -4.57
C LYS A 32 -9.60 -3.48 -4.11
N LEU A 33 -10.92 -3.49 -4.22
CA LEU A 33 -11.76 -2.34 -3.90
C LEU A 33 -12.47 -2.52 -2.55
N ASN A 34 -12.68 -1.40 -1.86
CA ASN A 34 -13.48 -1.29 -0.64
C ASN A 34 -13.02 -2.21 0.50
N ILE A 35 -11.71 -2.42 0.63
CA ILE A 35 -11.12 -3.13 1.77
C ILE A 35 -11.41 -2.33 3.04
N SER A 36 -12.00 -2.98 4.05
CA SER A 36 -12.11 -2.41 5.39
C SER A 36 -10.76 -2.49 6.10
N TYR A 37 -10.24 -1.34 6.54
CA TYR A 37 -9.06 -1.28 7.42
C TYR A 37 -9.44 -0.95 8.89
N GLY A 38 -10.73 -0.78 9.16
CA GLY A 38 -11.28 -0.58 10.50
C GLY A 38 -12.77 -0.89 10.55
N THR A 39 -13.41 -0.54 11.67
CA THR A 39 -14.81 -0.86 11.97
C THR A 39 -15.80 0.20 11.51
N ASP A 40 -15.35 1.44 11.28
CA ASP A 40 -16.19 2.52 10.77
C ASP A 40 -16.49 2.31 9.28
N ASN A 41 -17.69 2.69 8.84
CA ASN A 41 -18.09 2.56 7.43
C ASN A 41 -17.20 3.38 6.48
N SER A 42 -16.59 4.45 6.97
CA SER A 42 -15.67 5.32 6.23
C SER A 42 -14.24 4.77 6.18
N GLN A 43 -13.91 3.77 7.01
CA GLN A 43 -12.57 3.16 7.05
C GLN A 43 -12.40 2.15 5.91
N LYS A 44 -12.44 2.66 4.69
CA LYS A 44 -12.35 1.93 3.43
C LYS A 44 -11.16 2.39 2.60
N MET A 45 -10.52 1.45 1.93
CA MET A 45 -9.46 1.75 0.98
C MET A 45 -9.53 0.86 -0.25
N ASP A 46 -8.96 1.37 -1.34
CA ASP A 46 -8.71 0.63 -2.57
C ASP A 46 -7.21 0.41 -2.70
N VAL A 47 -6.82 -0.80 -3.08
CA VAL A 47 -5.43 -1.22 -3.25
C VAL A 47 -5.21 -1.57 -4.71
N TYR A 48 -4.21 -0.93 -5.32
CA TYR A 48 -3.83 -1.14 -6.69
C TYR A 48 -2.39 -1.62 -6.73
N LEU A 49 -2.19 -2.82 -7.25
CA LEU A 49 -0.92 -3.51 -7.30
C LEU A 49 -0.48 -3.63 -8.76
N PRO A 50 0.66 -3.04 -9.16
CA PRO A 50 1.12 -3.12 -10.54
C PRO A 50 1.55 -4.54 -10.90
N ALA A 51 1.56 -4.84 -12.20
CA ALA A 51 2.21 -6.03 -12.72
C ALA A 51 3.73 -5.99 -12.49
N ASN A 52 4.37 -7.15 -12.44
CA ASN A 52 5.81 -7.34 -12.22
C ASN A 52 6.33 -6.69 -10.92
N ARG A 53 5.45 -6.52 -9.92
CA ARG A 53 5.83 -6.06 -8.58
C ARG A 53 6.67 -7.12 -7.86
N THR A 54 7.52 -6.62 -6.98
CA THR A 54 8.43 -7.38 -6.13
C THR A 54 8.33 -6.86 -4.68
N THR A 55 8.96 -7.56 -3.74
CA THR A 55 9.04 -7.10 -2.33
C THR A 55 9.76 -5.76 -2.16
N THR A 56 10.36 -5.20 -3.21
CA THR A 56 10.94 -3.85 -3.22
C THR A 56 10.08 -2.80 -3.92
N THR A 57 8.95 -3.19 -4.53
CA THR A 57 8.01 -2.26 -5.18
C THR A 57 7.52 -1.21 -4.17
N PRO A 58 7.69 0.09 -4.47
CA PRO A 58 7.24 1.15 -3.57
C PRO A 58 5.73 1.21 -3.51
N LEU A 59 5.20 1.58 -2.35
CA LEU A 59 3.79 1.82 -2.10
C LEU A 59 3.56 3.27 -1.65
N VAL A 60 2.55 3.90 -2.23
CA VAL A 60 2.09 5.25 -1.87
C VAL A 60 0.70 5.16 -1.24
N LEU A 61 0.55 5.70 -0.04
CA LEU A 61 -0.74 5.94 0.59
C LEU A 61 -1.28 7.31 0.13
N ILE A 62 -2.44 7.31 -0.52
CA ILE A 62 -3.07 8.51 -1.06
C ILE A 62 -4.22 8.97 -0.15
N LEU A 63 -4.18 10.26 0.21
CA LEU A 63 -5.18 10.94 1.02
C LEU A 63 -5.89 12.01 0.18
N HIS A 64 -7.20 11.85 -0.02
CA HIS A 64 -8.00 12.77 -0.82
C HIS A 64 -8.19 14.15 -0.15
N GLY A 65 -8.79 15.08 -0.89
CA GLY A 65 -9.09 16.44 -0.42
C GLY A 65 -10.43 16.54 0.31
N GLY A 66 -11.13 17.67 0.14
CA GLY A 66 -12.52 17.81 0.62
C GLY A 66 -12.69 18.48 1.98
N ALA A 67 -11.80 19.43 2.33
CA ALA A 67 -11.94 20.29 3.52
C ALA A 67 -12.26 19.53 4.82
N TRP A 68 -11.72 18.31 4.96
CA TRP A 68 -11.92 17.40 6.10
C TRP A 68 -13.36 16.88 6.29
N ILE A 69 -14.33 17.34 5.51
CA ILE A 69 -15.76 17.04 5.65
C ILE A 69 -16.36 16.33 4.43
N ASP A 70 -15.56 16.12 3.39
CA ASP A 70 -15.99 15.58 2.10
C ASP A 70 -14.81 14.89 1.37
N GLY A 71 -15.09 14.33 0.20
CA GLY A 71 -14.15 13.70 -0.73
C GLY A 71 -14.22 12.17 -0.72
N ASP A 72 -13.50 11.54 -1.64
CA ASP A 72 -13.44 10.08 -1.74
C ASP A 72 -12.09 9.58 -2.28
N LYS A 73 -11.73 8.34 -1.93
CA LYS A 73 -10.57 7.59 -2.41
C LYS A 73 -10.52 7.45 -3.94
N ALA A 74 -11.62 7.67 -4.65
CA ALA A 74 -11.68 7.70 -6.11
C ALA A 74 -11.25 9.04 -6.74
N ASP A 75 -11.15 10.14 -5.97
CA ASP A 75 -10.98 11.49 -6.52
C ASP A 75 -9.64 11.75 -7.22
N MET A 76 -8.63 10.91 -6.97
CA MET A 76 -7.25 11.13 -7.42
C MET A 76 -6.83 10.20 -8.57
N LYS A 77 -7.79 9.76 -9.40
CA LYS A 77 -7.57 8.72 -10.42
C LYS A 77 -6.44 9.01 -11.41
N ILE A 78 -6.26 10.27 -11.85
CA ILE A 78 -5.17 10.63 -12.78
C ILE A 78 -3.80 10.37 -12.15
N ILE A 79 -3.62 10.74 -10.88
CA ILE A 79 -2.37 10.51 -10.15
C ILE A 79 -2.18 9.01 -9.91
N GLN A 80 -3.26 8.30 -9.55
CA GLN A 80 -3.23 6.86 -9.35
C GLN A 80 -2.76 6.12 -10.62
N ASP A 81 -3.35 6.43 -11.77
CA ASP A 81 -3.00 5.80 -13.04
C ASP A 81 -1.57 6.12 -13.46
N SER A 82 -1.11 7.34 -13.21
CA SER A 82 0.28 7.71 -13.48
C SER A 82 1.26 6.90 -12.62
N LEU A 83 1.00 6.77 -11.33
CA LEU A 83 1.86 6.02 -10.41
C LEU A 83 1.90 4.52 -10.74
N LEU A 84 0.74 3.91 -11.02
CA LEU A 84 0.65 2.49 -11.39
C LEU A 84 1.42 2.17 -12.66
N LYS A 85 1.31 3.04 -13.69
CA LYS A 85 2.08 2.89 -14.94
C LYS A 85 3.59 2.92 -14.74
N HIS A 86 4.07 3.51 -13.65
CA HIS A 86 5.49 3.56 -13.28
C HIS A 86 5.87 2.48 -12.25
N GLY A 87 5.04 1.45 -12.06
CA GLY A 87 5.36 0.33 -11.19
C GLY A 87 5.27 0.66 -9.69
N VAL A 88 4.50 1.67 -9.32
CA VAL A 88 4.26 2.04 -7.92
C VAL A 88 2.92 1.48 -7.45
N ALA A 89 2.92 0.73 -6.36
CA ALA A 89 1.70 0.27 -5.70
C ALA A 89 1.00 1.42 -4.99
N ILE A 90 -0.33 1.34 -4.92
CA ILE A 90 -1.14 2.43 -4.39
C ILE A 90 -2.14 1.90 -3.40
N VAL A 91 -2.29 2.63 -2.31
CA VAL A 91 -3.43 2.50 -1.41
C VAL A 91 -4.12 3.85 -1.38
N SER A 92 -5.35 3.93 -1.88
CA SER A 92 -6.17 5.14 -1.78
C SER A 92 -7.22 4.92 -0.71
N MET A 93 -7.23 5.76 0.33
CA MET A 93 -8.10 5.55 1.49
C MET A 93 -9.09 6.69 1.68
N ASN A 94 -10.29 6.31 2.12
CA ASN A 94 -11.18 7.22 2.84
C ASN A 94 -10.69 7.31 4.29
N TYR A 95 -11.09 8.36 5.00
CA TYR A 95 -10.88 8.53 6.43
C TYR A 95 -12.13 9.15 7.05
N ARG A 96 -12.32 8.99 8.35
CA ARG A 96 -13.48 9.59 9.04
C ARG A 96 -13.42 11.11 8.94
N PHE A 97 -14.52 11.72 8.52
CA PHE A 97 -14.64 13.17 8.37
C PHE A 97 -14.77 13.90 9.69
N ALA A 98 -14.42 15.18 9.68
CA ALA A 98 -14.59 16.07 10.81
C ALA A 98 -16.07 16.13 11.18
N SER A 99 -16.35 16.00 12.47
CA SER A 99 -17.69 16.08 13.03
C SER A 99 -17.61 16.61 14.47
N ALA A 100 -18.74 16.71 15.16
CA ALA A 100 -18.73 17.07 16.57
C ALA A 100 -17.89 16.11 17.44
N THR A 101 -17.76 14.85 17.03
CA THR A 101 -17.10 13.78 17.80
C THR A 101 -15.83 13.24 17.15
N ASN A 102 -15.58 13.56 15.87
CA ASN A 102 -14.38 13.15 15.17
C ASN A 102 -13.59 14.37 14.70
N HIS A 103 -12.36 14.47 15.19
CA HIS A 103 -11.46 15.61 14.94
C HIS A 103 -10.19 15.09 14.25
N TYR A 104 -9.13 15.90 14.23
CA TYR A 104 -7.89 15.54 13.53
C TYR A 104 -7.24 14.27 14.12
N GLU A 105 -7.42 13.98 15.41
CA GLU A 105 -6.89 12.77 16.05
C GLU A 105 -7.46 11.50 15.43
N GLY A 106 -8.76 11.48 15.13
CA GLY A 106 -9.42 10.33 14.51
C GLY A 106 -8.94 10.10 13.07
N MET A 107 -8.71 11.17 12.30
CA MET A 107 -8.13 11.07 10.96
C MET A 107 -6.69 10.54 11.00
N MET A 108 -5.89 10.96 11.98
CA MET A 108 -4.54 10.42 12.16
C MET A 108 -4.55 8.95 12.56
N GLU A 109 -5.48 8.56 13.45
CA GLU A 109 -5.69 7.16 13.82
C GLU A 109 -6.03 6.31 12.59
N ASP A 110 -6.86 6.83 11.69
CA ASP A 110 -7.25 6.15 10.47
C ASP A 110 -6.05 5.92 9.55
N VAL A 111 -5.17 6.91 9.38
CA VAL A 111 -3.92 6.77 8.62
C VAL A 111 -3.02 5.69 9.24
N GLY A 112 -2.89 5.68 10.57
CA GLY A 112 -2.12 4.66 11.29
C GLY A 112 -2.69 3.25 11.10
N LYS A 113 -4.02 3.09 11.15
CA LYS A 113 -4.68 1.81 10.88
C LYS A 113 -4.50 1.35 9.43
N ALA A 114 -4.57 2.27 8.47
CA ALA A 114 -4.30 1.95 7.07
C ALA A 114 -2.85 1.46 6.89
N PHE A 115 -1.86 2.12 7.50
CA PHE A 115 -0.48 1.65 7.47
C PHE A 115 -0.28 0.29 8.15
N ALA A 116 -0.91 0.07 9.30
CA ALA A 116 -0.87 -1.23 9.96
C ALA A 116 -1.44 -2.33 9.06
N TYR A 117 -2.54 -2.05 8.36
CA TYR A 117 -3.13 -2.98 7.40
C TYR A 117 -2.18 -3.24 6.23
N VAL A 118 -1.58 -2.20 5.65
CA VAL A 118 -0.57 -2.34 4.58
C VAL A 118 0.57 -3.22 5.03
N LYS A 119 1.14 -2.95 6.21
CA LYS A 119 2.26 -3.71 6.75
C LYS A 119 1.91 -5.18 6.97
N GLN A 120 0.70 -5.48 7.44
CA GLN A 120 0.22 -6.84 7.64
C GLN A 120 0.08 -7.63 6.33
N ASN A 121 -0.23 -6.95 5.22
CA ASN A 121 -0.52 -7.58 3.94
C ASN A 121 0.60 -7.41 2.90
N ALA A 122 1.68 -6.69 3.22
CA ALA A 122 2.71 -6.33 2.26
C ALA A 122 3.41 -7.54 1.61
N ASP A 123 3.62 -8.61 2.38
CA ASP A 123 4.23 -9.85 1.88
C ASP A 123 3.30 -10.55 0.88
N ASP A 124 2.01 -10.66 1.20
CA ASP A 124 0.98 -11.23 0.31
C ASP A 124 0.78 -10.38 -0.93
N TRP A 125 0.88 -9.06 -0.78
CA TRP A 125 0.80 -8.12 -1.88
C TRP A 125 2.11 -8.02 -2.65
N ILE A 126 3.21 -8.62 -2.19
CA ILE A 126 4.52 -8.59 -2.83
C ILE A 126 4.92 -7.14 -3.12
N VAL A 127 4.92 -6.31 -2.07
CA VAL A 127 5.33 -4.90 -2.09
C VAL A 127 6.22 -4.60 -0.90
N ARG A 128 6.90 -3.46 -0.93
CA ARG A 128 7.74 -3.01 0.18
C ARG A 128 6.88 -2.69 1.40
N SER A 129 7.21 -3.28 2.54
CA SER A 129 6.48 -3.15 3.82
C SER A 129 6.88 -1.96 4.69
N SER A 130 7.90 -1.20 4.28
CA SER A 130 8.49 -0.10 5.05
C SER A 130 8.81 1.11 4.19
N SER A 131 9.14 2.23 4.85
CA SER A 131 9.56 3.47 4.21
C SER A 131 8.50 4.05 3.27
N ASN A 132 7.24 4.02 3.72
CA ASN A 132 6.08 4.36 2.90
C ASN A 132 6.08 5.86 2.55
N VAL A 133 5.44 6.18 1.42
CA VAL A 133 5.24 7.56 0.99
C VAL A 133 3.78 7.92 1.19
N VAL A 134 3.51 9.09 1.77
CA VAL A 134 2.17 9.66 1.79
C VAL A 134 2.06 10.69 0.68
N LEU A 135 1.00 10.62 -0.10
CA LEU A 135 0.62 11.67 -1.04
C LEU A 135 -0.75 12.19 -0.64
N GLY A 136 -0.89 13.50 -0.50
CA GLY A 136 -2.18 14.09 -0.20
C GLY A 136 -2.46 15.35 -0.99
N VAL A 137 -3.75 15.71 -1.09
CA VAL A 137 -4.21 16.98 -1.66
C VAL A 137 -5.03 17.78 -0.64
N SER A 138 -4.78 19.08 -0.52
CA SER A 138 -5.53 19.98 0.38
C SER A 138 -5.68 19.41 1.80
N ALA A 139 -6.88 18.98 2.20
CA ALA A 139 -7.14 18.37 3.50
C ALA A 139 -6.28 17.11 3.75
N GLY A 140 -6.19 16.20 2.78
CA GLY A 140 -5.34 15.01 2.85
C GLY A 140 -3.84 15.35 2.89
N ALA A 141 -3.41 16.40 2.20
CA ALA A 141 -2.02 16.88 2.30
C ALA A 141 -1.70 17.38 3.71
N HIS A 142 -2.63 18.10 4.35
CA HIS A 142 -2.52 18.52 5.74
C HIS A 142 -2.46 17.31 6.69
N ILE A 143 -3.36 16.33 6.54
CA ILE A 143 -3.36 15.10 7.35
C ILE A 143 -2.04 14.34 7.19
N GLY A 144 -1.54 14.18 5.95
CA GLY A 144 -0.30 13.47 5.68
C GLY A 144 0.94 14.13 6.30
N LEU A 145 1.05 15.46 6.16
CA LEU A 145 2.12 16.22 6.82
C LEU A 145 2.02 16.09 8.34
N PHE A 146 0.82 16.28 8.88
CA PHE A 146 0.60 16.25 10.32
C PHE A 146 0.89 14.87 10.93
N ASN A 147 0.47 13.79 10.27
CA ASN A 147 0.78 12.41 10.65
C ASN A 147 2.30 12.15 10.65
N ALA A 148 3.03 12.58 9.61
CA ALA A 148 4.47 12.38 9.52
C ALA A 148 5.25 13.13 10.62
N TYR A 149 4.84 14.36 10.95
CA TYR A 149 5.46 15.11 12.05
C TYR A 149 5.13 14.53 13.42
N ALA A 150 3.87 14.17 13.66
CA ALA A 150 3.41 13.62 14.94
C ALA A 150 4.03 12.25 15.23
N ASN A 151 4.24 11.42 14.21
CA ASN A 151 4.73 10.05 14.33
C ASN A 151 6.19 9.87 13.88
N LYS A 152 6.99 10.95 13.87
CA LYS A 152 8.39 10.91 13.40
C LYS A 152 9.22 9.78 14.03
N GLN A 153 8.96 9.43 15.28
CA GLN A 153 9.70 8.38 15.99
C GLN A 153 9.45 6.96 15.44
N ASN A 154 8.33 6.75 14.75
CA ASN A 154 7.94 5.44 14.24
C ASN A 154 8.66 5.08 12.92
N ASN A 155 9.30 6.06 12.25
CA ASN A 155 9.97 5.91 10.95
C ASN A 155 9.12 5.20 9.87
N GLU A 156 7.78 5.30 9.98
CA GLU A 156 6.84 4.61 9.08
C GLU A 156 6.69 5.33 7.73
N VAL A 157 6.79 6.67 7.75
CA VAL A 157 6.68 7.55 6.58
C VAL A 157 8.06 8.12 6.25
N SER A 158 8.56 7.83 5.05
CA SER A 158 9.86 8.35 4.56
C SER A 158 9.74 9.66 3.79
N ALA A 159 8.58 9.91 3.18
CA ALA A 159 8.34 11.14 2.45
C ALA A 159 6.84 11.49 2.43
N VAL A 160 6.55 12.79 2.37
CA VAL A 160 5.21 13.32 2.16
C VAL A 160 5.20 14.19 0.91
N ILE A 161 4.33 13.87 -0.05
CA ILE A 161 4.04 14.69 -1.23
C ILE A 161 2.79 15.52 -0.88
N SER A 162 3.01 16.79 -0.56
CA SER A 162 1.95 17.73 -0.20
C SER A 162 1.50 18.53 -1.42
N LEU A 163 0.30 18.26 -1.93
CA LEU A 163 -0.33 19.06 -2.97
C LEU A 163 -1.27 20.07 -2.30
N CYS A 164 -0.91 21.36 -2.33
CA CYS A 164 -1.69 22.48 -1.79
C CYS A 164 -2.23 22.30 -0.34
N GLY A 165 -1.51 21.57 0.52
CA GLY A 165 -1.91 21.37 1.91
C GLY A 165 -1.80 22.65 2.75
N PRO A 166 -2.83 23.05 3.51
CA PRO A 166 -2.68 24.10 4.51
C PRO A 166 -1.71 23.64 5.61
N THR A 167 -0.73 24.47 5.96
CA THR A 167 0.30 24.13 6.96
C THR A 167 0.28 25.04 8.19
N LYS A 168 -0.53 26.10 8.16
CA LYS A 168 -0.76 27.00 9.30
C LYS A 168 -2.24 27.01 9.63
N THR A 169 -2.62 26.25 10.65
CA THR A 169 -3.95 26.26 11.25
C THR A 169 -3.86 26.97 12.60
N GLN A 170 -4.74 27.92 12.89
CA GLN A 170 -4.84 28.48 14.25
C GLN A 170 -5.46 27.40 15.14
N LEU A 171 -4.63 26.56 15.76
CA LEU A 171 -5.06 25.48 16.65
C LEU A 171 -6.01 25.98 17.77
N SER A 172 -5.92 27.24 18.16
CA SER A 172 -6.81 27.87 19.14
C SER A 172 -8.28 27.94 18.72
N SER A 173 -8.61 27.93 17.42
CA SER A 173 -10.00 27.96 16.95
C SER A 173 -10.64 26.56 16.76
N TRP A 174 -9.82 25.50 16.78
CA TRP A 174 -10.28 24.10 16.69
C TRP A 174 -10.46 23.47 18.07
N LEU A 175 -9.84 24.05 19.11
CA LEU A 175 -10.03 23.69 20.51
C LEU A 175 -11.23 24.42 21.14
N VAL A 176 -12.40 24.39 20.50
CA VAL A 176 -13.65 24.62 21.24
C VAL A 176 -13.86 23.39 22.12
N ARG A 177 -13.14 23.35 23.24
CA ARG A 177 -13.44 22.43 24.33
C ARG A 177 -14.77 22.90 24.94
N PRO A 178 -15.78 22.02 25.06
CA PRO A 178 -16.93 22.31 25.89
C PRO A 178 -16.51 22.54 27.35
#